data_AF-A0A5K0XU42-F1
#
_entry.id   AF-A0A5K0XU42-F1
#
_cell.length_a   1.000
_cell.length_b   1.000
_cell.length_c   1.000
_cell.angle_alpha   90.00
_cell.angle_beta   90.00
_cell.angle_gamma   90.00
#
_symmetry.space_group_name_H-M   'P 1'
#
loop_
_entity.id
_entity.type
_entity.pdbx_description
1 polymer ?
#
loop_
_entity_poly.entity_id
_entity_poly.type
_entity_poly.pdbx_seq_one_letter_code
_entity_poly.pdbx_strand_id
1 'polypeptide(L)' 'TMIQNMIKEGKIVPSEVTIKLLARAMKEDKNDKFLIDGFPRNEENRSAFERV' A
#
# COMPACT_ATOMS: atom_id res chain seq x y z
N THR A 1 15.94 0.63 -4.72
CA THR A 1 14.86 1.09 -5.63
C THR A 1 14.22 2.36 -5.07
N MET A 2 13.62 3.21 -5.90
CA MET A 2 13.08 4.54 -5.52
C MET A 2 12.23 4.52 -4.22
N ILE A 3 11.43 3.46 -4.03
CA ILE A 3 10.59 3.25 -2.83
C ILE A 3 11.42 3.03 -1.55
N GLN A 4 12.51 2.27 -1.61
CA GLN A 4 13.38 2.03 -0.45
C GLN A 4 14.02 3.33 0.04
N ASN A 5 14.37 4.23 -0.87
CA ASN A 5 14.94 5.53 -0.49
C ASN A 5 13.89 6.42 0.18
N MET A 6 12.65 6.45 -0.34
CA MET A 6 11.56 7.22 0.27
C MET A 6 11.24 6.73 1.69
N ILE A 7 11.16 5.41 1.90
CA ILE A 7 10.94 4.82 3.24
C ILE A 7 12.10 5.17 4.18
N LYS A 8 13.35 5.08 3.70
CA LYS A 8 14.55 5.38 4.49
C LYS A 8 14.68 6.87 4.85
N GLU A 9 14.16 7.74 3.99
CA GLU A 9 14.10 9.20 4.18
C GLU A 9 12.87 9.65 5.01
N GLY A 10 12.01 8.72 5.44
CA GLY A 10 10.77 9.05 6.15
C GLY A 10 9.74 9.79 5.29
N LYS A 11 9.92 9.80 3.97
CA LYS A 11 9.00 10.41 3.01
C LYS A 11 7.80 9.47 2.83
N ILE A 12 6.62 10.07 2.82
CA ILE A 12 5.37 9.36 2.57
C ILE A 12 5.41 8.85 1.13
N VAL A 13 5.33 7.53 0.97
CA VAL A 13 5.16 6.90 -0.34
C VAL A 13 3.75 7.21 -0.82
N PRO A 14 3.56 7.66 -2.08
CA PRO A 14 2.23 7.97 -2.60
C PRO A 14 1.26 6.81 -2.41
N SER A 15 0.06 7.14 -1.94
CA SER A 15 -0.99 6.18 -1.61
C SER A 15 -1.29 5.21 -2.74
N GLU A 16 -1.35 5.74 -3.96
CA GLU A 16 -1.63 4.97 -5.17
C GLU A 16 -0.58 3.90 -5.48
N VAL A 17 0.71 4.18 -5.19
CA VAL A 17 1.80 3.22 -5.37
C VAL A 17 1.65 2.08 -4.37
N THR A 18 1.39 2.41 -3.11
CA THR A 18 1.18 1.42 -2.04
C THR A 18 -0.02 0.50 -2.35
N ILE A 19 -1.14 1.06 -2.81
CA ILE A 19 -2.34 0.28 -3.16
C ILE A 19 -2.09 -0.63 -4.36
N LYS A 20 -1.40 -0.14 -5.40
CA LYS A 20 -1.04 -0.99 -6.57
C LYS A 20 -0.16 -2.17 -6.17
N LEU A 21 0.78 -1.97 -5.25
CA LEU A 21 1.63 -3.04 -4.73
C LEU A 21 0.83 -4.06 -3.92
N LEU A 22 -0.06 -3.59 -3.04
CA LEU A 22 -0.95 -4.46 -2.26
C LEU A 22 -1.88 -5.26 -3.16
N ALA A 23 -2.58 -4.62 -4.10
CA ALA A 23 -3.49 -5.27 -5.02
C ALA A 23 -2.79 -6.32 -5.90
N ARG A 24 -1.55 -6.06 -6.31
CA ARG A 24 -0.73 -7.04 -7.04
C ARG A 24 -0.40 -8.25 -6.16
N ALA A 25 0.09 -8.02 -4.94
CA ALA A 25 0.42 -9.09 -4.01
C ALA A 25 -0.82 -9.95 -3.67
N MET A 26 -1.97 -9.32 -3.45
CA MET A 26 -3.23 -10.01 -3.17
C MET A 26 -3.73 -10.83 -4.38
N LYS A 27 -3.50 -10.36 -5.62
CA LYS A 27 -3.86 -11.12 -6.84
C LYS A 27 -2.93 -12.27 -7.16
N GLU A 28 -1.65 -12.16 -6.80
CA GLU A 28 -0.65 -13.21 -7.01
C GLU A 28 -0.77 -14.32 -5.96
N ASP A 29 -1.35 -14.01 -4.80
CA ASP A 29 -1.64 -14.97 -3.73
C ASP A 29 -3.04 -15.61 -3.93
N LYS A 30 -3.20 -16.85 -3.46
CA LYS A 30 -4.46 -17.61 -3.48
C LYS A 30 -5.26 -17.50 -2.18
N ASN A 31 -4.74 -16.78 -1.20
CA ASN A 31 -5.41 -16.54 0.07
C ASN A 31 -6.52 -15.50 -0.08
N ASP A 32 -7.64 -15.71 0.63
CA ASP A 32 -8.79 -14.78 0.60
C ASP A 32 -8.71 -13.69 1.69
N LYS A 33 -7.73 -13.78 2.60
CA LYS A 33 -7.61 -12.89 3.76
C LYS A 33 -6.16 -12.46 3.97
N PHE A 34 -5.97 -11.15 4.14
CA PHE A 34 -4.66 -10.53 4.34
C PHE A 34 -4.70 -9.60 5.54
N LEU A 35 -3.65 -9.65 6.35
CA LEU A 35 -3.39 -8.65 7.39
C LEU A 35 -2.35 -7.67 6.86
N ILE A 36 -2.74 -6.41 6.69
CA ILE A 36 -1.83 -5.36 6.21
C ILE A 36 -1.46 -4.49 7.41
N ASP A 37 -0.29 -4.75 7.98
CA ASP A 37 0.19 -4.04 9.16
C ASP A 37 0.47 -2.55 8.86
N GLY A 38 -0.02 -1.68 9.73
CA GLY A 38 0.12 -0.24 9.61
C GLY A 38 -0.58 0.37 8.39
N PHE A 39 -1.64 -0.26 7.87
CA PHE A 39 -2.47 0.27 6.79
C PHE A 39 -3.96 0.33 7.22
N PRO A 40 -4.70 1.39 6.85
CA PRO A 40 -4.26 2.62 6.19
C PRO A 40 -3.55 3.58 7.16
N ARG A 41 -2.57 4.39 6.65
CA ARG A 41 -1.80 5.34 7.47
C ARG A 41 -2.44 6.72 7.64
N ASN A 42 -3.35 7.09 6.75
CA ASN A 42 -4.09 8.35 6.77
C ASN A 42 -5.42 8.19 6.00
N GLU A 43 -6.27 9.20 6.06
CA GLU A 43 -7.58 9.18 5.39
C GLU A 43 -7.44 9.10 3.87
N GLU A 44 -6.46 9.80 3.29
CA GLU A 44 -6.21 9.76 1.84
C GLU A 44 -5.86 8.34 1.36
N ASN A 45 -5.05 7.60 2.11
CA ASN A 45 -4.74 6.18 1.86
C ASN A 45 -5.99 5.33 1.91
N ARG A 46 -6.86 5.55 2.90
CA ARG A 46 -8.13 4.82 3.04
C ARG A 46 -9.03 5.10 1.84
N SER A 47 -9.31 6.37 1.54
CA SER A 47 -10.19 6.74 0.42
C SER A 47 -9.63 6.31 -0.93
N ALA A 48 -8.31 6.27 -1.09
CA ALA A 48 -7.70 5.73 -2.29
C ALA A 48 -7.88 4.20 -2.39
N PHE A 49 -7.82 3.47 -1.27
CA PHE A 49 -8.01 2.01 -1.25
C PHE A 49 -9.46 1.61 -1.54
N GLU A 50 -10.44 2.31 -0.97
CA GLU A 50 -11.87 2.02 -1.18
C GLU A 50 -12.37 2.35 -2.59
N ARG A 51 -11.62 3.16 -3.36
CA ARG A 51 -11.95 3.53 -4.74
C ARG A 51 -11.46 2.54 -5.79
N VAL A 52 -10.68 1.52 -5.42
CA VAL A 52 -10.14 0.48 -6.32
C VAL A 52 -11.01 -0.76 -6.26
#